data_AF-A0A0P7YAA1-F1
#
_entry.id   AF-A0A0P7YAA1-F1
#
_cell.length_a   1.000
_cell.length_b   1.000
_cell.length_c   1.000
_cell.angle_alpha   90.00
_cell.angle_beta   90.00
_cell.angle_gamma   90.00
#
_symmetry.space_group_name_H-M   'P 1'
#
loop_
_entity.id
_entity.type
_entity.pdbx_description
1 polymer ?
#
loop_
_entity_poly.entity_id
_entity_poly.type
_entity_poly.pdbx_seq_one_letter_code
_entity_poly.pdbx_strand_id
1 'polypeptide(L)'
;MRRVSAPDRGLSAARAAARRAIPALALPLALSACTGDMAASLYPGARVEVGGDVFTVRADTPGTMTLRNFATGAANQARLFDNAGRAAALASGCAVATLSQDPGANVYRATLDCP
;
A
#
# COMPACT_ATOMS: atom_id res chain seq x y z
N MET A 1 44.03 -46.68 -49.57
CA MET A 1 43.42 -48.01 -49.79
C MET A 1 42.05 -48.03 -49.13
N ARG A 2 41.00 -48.42 -49.87
CA ARG A 2 39.58 -48.41 -49.47
C ARG A 2 39.23 -49.57 -48.52
N ARG A 3 38.30 -49.34 -47.58
CA ARG A 3 37.20 -50.21 -47.06
C ARG A 3 36.36 -49.31 -46.12
N VAL A 4 35.17 -48.83 -46.52
CA VAL A 4 33.85 -49.49 -46.44
C VAL A 4 33.51 -49.96 -45.02
N SER A 5 32.56 -49.28 -44.36
CA SER A 5 31.34 -49.85 -43.78
C SER A 5 30.63 -48.86 -42.84
N ALA A 6 29.45 -48.41 -43.25
CA ALA A 6 28.29 -48.29 -42.35
C ALA A 6 27.49 -49.62 -42.46
N PRO A 7 26.40 -49.88 -41.70
CA PRO A 7 25.79 -49.16 -40.59
C PRO A 7 25.60 -50.05 -39.34
N ASP A 8 25.20 -49.49 -38.20
CA ASP A 8 24.39 -50.29 -37.27
C ASP A 8 23.29 -49.46 -36.61
N ARG A 9 22.06 -49.95 -36.81
CA ARG A 9 20.81 -49.40 -36.30
C ARG A 9 20.55 -50.04 -34.94
N GLY A 10 20.92 -49.37 -33.86
CA GLY A 10 20.44 -49.67 -32.52
C GLY A 10 19.12 -48.95 -32.26
N LEU A 11 18.00 -49.59 -32.62
CA LEU A 11 16.66 -49.20 -32.20
C LEU A 11 16.51 -49.27 -30.67
N SER A 12 15.78 -48.29 -30.13
CA SER A 12 14.83 -48.39 -29.02
C SER A 12 15.23 -49.20 -27.78
N ALA A 13 15.60 -48.48 -26.71
CA ALA A 13 15.27 -48.91 -25.37
C ALA A 13 14.91 -47.70 -24.49
N ALA A 14 13.70 -47.77 -23.92
CA ALA A 14 13.25 -47.07 -22.72
C ALA A 14 13.31 -45.52 -22.76
N ARG A 15 12.23 -44.82 -23.13
CA ARG A 15 11.13 -44.53 -22.19
C ARG A 15 11.58 -44.55 -20.73
N ALA A 16 12.28 -43.49 -20.32
CA ALA A 16 12.26 -43.04 -18.94
C ALA A 16 11.84 -41.58 -18.93
N ALA A 17 10.52 -41.37 -18.98
CA ALA A 17 9.88 -40.12 -18.60
C ALA A 17 10.18 -39.87 -17.12
N ALA A 18 11.35 -39.32 -16.82
CA ALA A 18 11.68 -38.79 -15.51
C ALA A 18 10.95 -37.46 -15.35
N ARG A 19 9.68 -37.60 -14.98
CA ARG A 19 8.84 -36.56 -14.37
C ARG A 19 9.64 -35.94 -13.22
N ARG A 20 10.33 -34.84 -13.48
CA ARG A 20 10.80 -33.97 -12.40
C ARG A 20 9.55 -33.30 -11.84
N ALA A 21 9.13 -33.83 -10.70
CA ALA A 21 8.13 -33.24 -9.85
C ALA A 21 8.51 -31.77 -9.60
N ILE A 22 7.73 -30.87 -10.19
CA ILE A 22 7.72 -29.46 -9.82
C ILE A 22 7.21 -29.45 -8.37
N PRO A 23 7.95 -28.90 -7.41
CA PRO A 23 7.43 -28.75 -6.05
C PRO A 23 6.28 -27.75 -6.12
N ALA A 24 5.06 -28.29 -6.17
CA ALA A 24 3.86 -27.59 -5.77
C ALA A 24 3.97 -27.40 -4.25
N LEU A 25 4.31 -26.19 -3.80
CA LEU A 25 4.01 -25.59 -2.48
C LEU A 25 5.01 -24.45 -2.20
N ALA A 26 4.84 -23.33 -2.89
CA ALA A 26 5.25 -22.03 -2.36
C ALA A 26 4.05 -21.11 -2.50
N LEU A 27 3.24 -21.09 -1.43
CA LEU A 27 2.08 -20.22 -1.26
C LEU A 27 2.43 -18.78 -1.67
N PRO A 28 1.71 -18.18 -2.64
CA PRO A 28 1.78 -16.75 -2.84
C PRO A 28 0.90 -16.08 -1.78
N LEU A 29 1.39 -15.97 -0.54
CA LEU A 29 0.77 -15.09 0.46
C LEU A 29 1.29 -13.66 0.26
N ALA A 30 1.07 -13.12 -0.94
CA ALA A 30 1.19 -11.70 -1.25
C ALA A 30 -0.11 -10.97 -0.86
N LEU A 31 -0.52 -11.10 0.41
CA LEU A 31 -1.75 -10.51 0.95
C LEU A 31 -1.47 -9.31 1.88
N SER A 32 -0.42 -8.54 1.63
CA SER A 32 -0.09 -7.35 2.45
C SER A 32 -0.60 -6.01 1.87
N ALA A 33 -1.38 -6.00 0.79
CA ALA A 33 -1.70 -4.76 0.07
C ALA A 33 -3.19 -4.35 0.04
N CYS A 34 -4.08 -5.01 0.80
CA CYS A 34 -5.53 -4.84 0.60
C CYS A 34 -6.34 -4.54 1.87
N THR A 35 -6.03 -3.49 2.64
CA THR A 35 -7.00 -2.94 3.62
C THR A 35 -6.84 -1.42 3.84
N GLY A 36 -6.49 -0.66 2.80
CA GLY A 36 -6.58 0.82 2.87
C GLY A 36 -7.91 1.36 2.36
N ASP A 37 -8.41 0.78 1.26
CA ASP A 37 -9.49 1.36 0.46
C ASP A 37 -10.89 1.18 1.07
N MET A 38 -11.14 0.07 1.76
CA MET A 38 -12.44 -0.21 2.38
C MET A 38 -12.77 0.73 3.54
N ALA A 39 -11.76 1.29 4.21
CA ALA A 39 -11.99 2.25 5.28
C ALA A 39 -12.27 3.67 4.74
N ALA A 40 -11.68 4.00 3.59
CA ALA A 40 -11.92 5.27 2.90
C ALA A 40 -13.34 5.36 2.31
N SER A 41 -13.94 4.25 1.87
CA SER A 41 -15.33 4.26 1.39
C SER A 41 -16.37 4.57 2.49
N LEU A 42 -16.06 4.29 3.76
CA LEU A 42 -16.90 4.61 4.91
C LEU A 42 -16.71 6.05 5.44
N TYR A 43 -15.65 6.73 5.00
CA TYR A 43 -15.37 8.11 5.39
C TYR A 43 -15.09 8.96 4.14
N PRO A 44 -16.10 9.61 3.53
CA PRO A 44 -15.91 10.33 2.28
C PRO A 44 -14.94 11.51 2.47
N GLY A 45 -14.00 11.65 1.54
CA GLY A 45 -13.01 12.73 1.54
C GLY A 45 -11.93 12.52 0.47
N ALA A 46 -11.05 13.52 0.32
CA ALA A 46 -9.88 13.43 -0.54
C ALA A 46 -8.78 12.60 0.13
N ARG A 47 -8.13 11.72 -0.63
CA ARG A 47 -6.96 10.97 -0.15
C ARG A 47 -5.70 11.81 -0.32
N VAL A 48 -4.97 12.04 0.76
CA VAL A 48 -3.68 12.77 0.78
C VAL A 48 -2.62 11.90 1.44
N GLU A 49 -1.47 11.77 0.80
CA GLU A 49 -0.37 10.95 1.29
C GLU A 49 0.84 11.83 1.63
N VAL A 50 1.36 11.68 2.85
CA VAL A 50 2.49 12.46 3.36
C VAL A 50 3.45 11.53 4.08
N GLY A 51 4.69 11.44 3.61
CA GLY A 51 5.73 10.66 4.28
C GLY A 51 5.40 9.17 4.44
N GLY A 52 4.59 8.61 3.55
CA GLY A 52 4.09 7.22 3.61
C GLY A 52 2.84 7.03 4.48
N ASP A 53 2.37 8.07 5.17
CA ASP A 53 1.12 8.04 5.92
C ASP A 53 -0.04 8.56 5.04
N VAL A 54 -1.15 7.83 5.01
CA VAL A 54 -2.33 8.14 4.19
C VAL A 54 -3.44 8.72 5.04
N PHE A 55 -3.91 9.91 4.66
CA PHE A 55 -5.00 10.63 5.30
C PHE A 55 -6.19 10.73 4.36
N THR A 56 -7.39 10.49 4.90
CA THR A 56 -8.62 10.95 4.27
C THR A 56 -8.96 12.32 4.83
N VAL A 57 -9.07 13.32 3.97
CA VAL A 57 -9.26 14.73 4.31
C VAL A 57 -10.63 15.19 3.86
N ARG A 58 -11.37 15.84 4.74
CA ARG A 58 -12.70 16.38 4.46
C ARG A 58 -12.78 17.81 4.97
N ALA A 59 -13.20 18.74 4.12
CA ALA A 59 -13.58 20.07 4.56
C ALA A 59 -14.92 20.00 5.30
N ASP A 60 -15.02 20.58 6.50
CA ASP A 60 -16.25 20.58 7.29
C ASP A 60 -17.02 21.90 7.12
N THR A 61 -16.34 23.02 7.32
CA THR A 61 -16.83 24.39 7.05
C THR A 61 -15.71 25.22 6.43
N PRO A 62 -15.98 26.43 5.88
CA PRO A 62 -14.92 27.32 5.43
C PRO A 62 -13.87 27.54 6.53
N GLY A 63 -12.61 27.27 6.20
CA GLY A 63 -11.49 27.39 7.14
C GLY A 63 -11.32 26.22 8.11
N THR A 64 -12.08 25.12 8.02
CA THR A 64 -11.90 23.93 8.88
C THR A 64 -11.87 22.62 8.10
N MET A 65 -11.04 21.68 8.55
CA MET A 65 -10.95 20.34 7.97
C MET A 65 -10.81 19.26 9.04
N THR A 66 -11.39 18.09 8.76
CA THR A 66 -11.12 16.86 9.49
C THR A 66 -10.25 15.94 8.64
N LEU A 67 -9.21 15.39 9.26
CA LEU A 67 -8.30 14.41 8.68
C LEU A 67 -8.38 13.12 9.46
N ARG A 68 -8.37 11.99 8.76
CA ARG A 68 -8.36 10.67 9.38
C ARG A 68 -7.30 9.79 8.78
N ASN A 69 -6.47 9.18 9.63
CA ASN A 69 -5.52 8.16 9.24
C ASN A 69 -5.97 6.81 9.85
N PHE A 70 -5.89 5.74 9.06
CA PHE A 70 -6.34 4.40 9.49
C PHE A 70 -5.19 3.48 9.92
N ALA A 71 -3.95 3.99 9.99
CA ALA A 71 -2.82 3.24 10.49
C ALA A 71 -3.06 2.80 11.94
N THR A 72 -2.67 1.57 12.24
CA THR A 72 -2.75 0.98 13.57
C THR A 72 -1.38 1.07 14.26
N GLY A 73 -1.35 1.44 15.53
CA GLY A 73 -0.12 1.50 16.34
C GLY A 73 0.06 2.81 17.10
N ALA A 74 0.17 2.72 18.43
CA ALA A 74 0.27 3.86 19.33
C ALA A 74 1.63 4.60 19.27
N ALA A 75 2.68 3.97 18.75
CA ALA A 75 4.03 4.54 18.74
C ALA A 75 4.25 5.66 17.70
N ASN A 76 3.28 5.93 16.83
CA ASN A 76 3.44 6.84 15.69
C ASN A 76 2.73 8.19 15.86
N GLN A 77 2.13 8.48 17.02
CA GLN A 77 1.21 9.61 17.15
C GLN A 77 1.82 10.98 16.85
N ALA A 78 3.05 11.24 17.31
CA ALA A 78 3.74 12.49 17.00
C ALA A 78 3.97 12.68 15.49
N ARG A 79 4.44 11.62 14.80
CA ARG A 79 4.63 11.65 13.35
C ARG A 79 3.30 11.86 12.62
N LEU A 80 2.26 11.15 13.02
CA LEU A 80 0.94 11.24 12.40
C LEU A 80 0.33 12.63 12.60
N PHE A 81 0.55 13.26 13.76
CA PHE A 81 0.13 14.63 14.02
C PHE A 81 0.85 15.62 13.10
N ASP A 82 2.17 15.54 12.99
CA ASP A 82 2.95 16.41 12.10
C ASP A 82 2.55 16.22 10.62
N ASN A 83 2.35 14.97 10.21
CA ASN A 83 1.93 14.64 8.86
C ASN A 83 0.48 15.06 8.57
N ALA A 84 -0.41 15.05 9.58
CA ALA A 84 -1.77 15.58 9.44
C ALA A 84 -1.75 17.08 9.15
N GLY A 85 -0.90 17.86 9.83
CA GLY A 85 -0.75 19.29 9.55
C GLY A 85 -0.29 19.56 8.10
N ARG A 86 0.69 18.79 7.62
CA ARG A 86 1.16 18.86 6.22
C ARG A 86 0.07 18.44 5.24
N ALA A 87 -0.68 17.39 5.54
CA ALA A 87 -1.78 16.92 4.71
C ALA A 87 -2.88 17.98 4.61
N ALA A 88 -3.19 18.69 5.69
CA ALA A 88 -4.17 19.77 5.70
C ALA A 88 -3.72 20.96 4.82
N ALA A 89 -2.44 21.35 4.93
CA ALA A 89 -1.87 22.40 4.09
C ALA A 89 -1.86 22.01 2.60
N LEU A 90 -1.51 20.77 2.27
CA LEU A 90 -1.53 20.27 0.89
C LEU A 90 -2.94 20.17 0.31
N ALA A 91 -3.91 19.73 1.12
CA ALA A 91 -5.29 19.58 0.67
C ALA A 91 -5.99 20.92 0.43
N SER A 92 -5.67 21.93 1.24
CA SER A 92 -6.32 23.24 1.19
C SER A 92 -5.57 24.29 0.38
N GLY A 93 -4.25 24.17 0.25
CA GLY A 93 -3.38 25.23 -0.25
C GLY A 93 -3.17 26.38 0.74
N CYS A 94 -3.69 26.26 1.97
CA CYS A 94 -3.61 27.30 3.01
C CYS A 94 -2.63 26.93 4.13
N ALA A 95 -2.28 27.92 4.95
CA ALA A 95 -1.54 27.67 6.19
C ALA A 95 -2.47 27.03 7.23
N VAL A 96 -1.92 26.16 8.09
CA VAL A 96 -2.66 25.59 9.22
C VAL A 96 -2.49 26.51 10.43
N ALA A 97 -3.60 27.07 10.92
CA ALA A 97 -3.59 27.96 12.08
C ALA A 97 -3.60 27.17 13.40
N THR A 98 -4.45 26.14 13.49
CA THR A 98 -4.47 25.21 14.63
C THR A 98 -4.64 23.77 14.17
N LEU A 99 -4.10 22.85 14.95
CA LEU A 99 -4.26 21.41 14.75
C LEU A 99 -4.49 20.75 16.11
N SER A 100 -5.50 19.89 16.20
CA SER A 100 -5.79 19.09 17.40
C SER A 100 -6.12 17.65 17.04
N GLN A 101 -5.79 16.71 17.92
CA GLN A 101 -6.14 15.30 17.76
C GLN A 101 -7.32 14.93 18.65
N ASP A 102 -8.28 14.19 18.10
CA ASP A 102 -9.37 13.59 18.88
C ASP A 102 -8.81 12.42 19.73
N PRO A 103 -9.08 12.36 21.04
CA PRO A 103 -8.47 11.37 21.93
C PRO A 103 -8.88 9.94 21.56
N GLY A 104 -7.91 9.02 21.54
CA GLY A 104 -8.14 7.61 21.23
C GLY A 104 -8.38 7.29 19.75
N ALA A 105 -8.28 8.29 18.87
CA ALA A 105 -8.41 8.11 17.43
C ALA A 105 -7.29 8.82 16.66
N ASN A 106 -7.00 8.33 15.46
CA ASN A 106 -6.13 9.01 14.51
C ASN A 106 -6.96 9.98 13.65
N VAL A 107 -7.72 10.84 14.33
CA VAL A 107 -8.58 11.87 13.75
C VAL A 107 -8.07 13.22 14.21
N TYR A 108 -7.88 14.13 13.26
CA TYR A 108 -7.29 15.44 13.48
C TYR A 108 -8.23 16.52 12.95
N ARG A 109 -8.35 17.61 13.69
CA ARG A 109 -9.11 18.80 13.31
C ARG A 109 -8.14 19.94 13.08
N ALA A 110 -8.19 20.51 11.89
CA ALA A 110 -7.37 21.64 11.50
C ALA A 110 -8.24 22.87 11.29
N THR A 111 -7.76 24.03 11.74
CA THR A 111 -8.22 25.33 11.24
C THR A 111 -7.19 25.88 10.27
N LEU A 112 -7.67 26.57 9.25
CA LEU A 112 -6.87 27.08 8.15
C LEU A 112 -6.88 28.60 8.15
N ASP A 113 -5.74 29.18 7.84
CA ASP A 113 -5.58 30.60 7.54
C ASP A 113 -5.37 30.73 6.03
N CYS A 114 -6.43 31.14 5.34
CA CYS A 114 -6.47 31.32 3.89
C CYS A 114 -6.58 32.82 3.57
N PRO A 115 -5.75 33.36 2.65
CA PRO A 115 -5.81 34.76 2.22
C PRO A 115 -7.08 35.10 1.43
#